data_AF-A0A925ST41-F1
#
_entry.id   AF-A0A925ST41-F1
#
_cell.length_a   1.000
_cell.length_b   1.000
_cell.length_c   1.000
_cell.angle_alpha   90.00
_cell.angle_beta   90.00
_cell.angle_gamma   90.00
#
_symmetry.space_group_name_H-M   'P 1'
#
loop_
_entity.id
_entity.type
_entity.pdbx_description
1 polymer ?
#
loop_
_entity_poly.entity_id
_entity_poly.type
_entity_poly.pdbx_seq_one_letter_code
_entity_poly.pdbx_strand_id
1 'polypeptide(L)'
;MSVRVKIGNQEHDLAQADKHWITSQIRDQQSDNGSVCVQIIIEKGDVSLRLRSAGCPSTGGGGGRQANPNELQILDLWQQHGGKEGHLGGGEVVAFLNQLQRIL
;
A
#
# COMPACT_ATOMS: atom_id res chain seq x y z
N MET A 1 13.11 -2.34 10.87
CA MET A 1 12.50 -1.71 9.69
C MET A 1 11.57 -2.75 9.10
N SER A 2 10.28 -2.56 9.28
CA SER A 2 9.26 -3.51 8.81
C SER A 2 8.26 -2.75 7.95
N VAL A 3 8.24 -3.08 6.68
CA VAL A 3 7.17 -2.63 5.78
C VAL A 3 6.32 -3.86 5.53
N ARG A 4 5.03 -3.78 5.83
CA ARG A 4 4.07 -4.86 5.66
C ARG A 4 3.05 -4.47 4.62
N VAL A 5 2.79 -5.37 3.70
CA VAL A 5 1.83 -5.23 2.60
C VAL A 5 0.70 -6.21 2.87
N LYS A 6 -0.48 -5.66 3.10
CA LYS A 6 -1.71 -6.40 3.30
C LYS A 6 -2.61 -6.24 2.09
N ILE A 7 -2.99 -7.34 1.45
CA ILE A 7 -3.88 -7.38 0.29
C ILE A 7 -5.05 -8.29 0.64
N GLY A 8 -6.25 -7.72 0.72
CA GLY A 8 -7.43 -8.42 1.22
C GLY A 8 -7.20 -8.97 2.64
N ASN A 9 -7.16 -10.30 2.76
CA ASN A 9 -6.96 -11.01 4.02
C ASN A 9 -5.54 -11.59 4.20
N GLN A 10 -4.63 -11.33 3.28
CA GLN A 10 -3.24 -11.79 3.33
C GLN A 10 -2.31 -10.63 3.67
N GLU A 11 -1.35 -10.86 4.56
CA GLU A 11 -0.34 -9.87 4.96
C GLU A 11 1.05 -10.51 4.82
N HIS A 12 1.96 -9.80 4.14
CA HIS A 12 3.36 -10.18 4.04
C HIS A 12 4.26 -8.98 4.25
N ASP A 13 5.44 -9.20 4.82
CA ASP A 13 6.50 -8.19 4.82
C ASP A 13 6.95 -7.89 3.38
N LEU A 14 7.38 -6.66 3.13
CA LEU A 14 7.90 -6.21 1.84
C LEU A 14 9.05 -7.07 1.33
N ALA A 15 9.84 -7.65 2.23
CA ALA A 15 10.90 -8.59 1.89
C ALA A 15 10.38 -9.93 1.35
N GLN A 16 9.12 -10.27 1.61
CA GLN A 16 8.44 -11.49 1.15
C GLN A 16 7.31 -11.20 0.14
N ALA A 17 6.84 -9.95 0.08
CA ALA A 17 5.80 -9.51 -0.83
C ALA A 17 6.40 -9.28 -2.23
N ASP A 18 6.78 -10.38 -2.88
CA ASP A 18 7.29 -10.37 -4.24
C ASP A 18 6.24 -9.87 -5.24
N LYS A 19 6.72 -9.35 -6.37
CA LYS A 19 5.86 -8.93 -7.50
C LYS A 19 4.84 -10.00 -7.87
N HIS A 20 5.27 -11.27 -7.92
CA HIS A 20 4.39 -12.39 -8.27
C HIS A 20 3.25 -12.53 -7.27
N TRP A 21 3.56 -12.51 -5.97
CA TRP A 21 2.56 -12.59 -4.90
C TRP A 21 1.57 -11.44 -4.99
N ILE A 22 2.05 -10.19 -5.13
CA ILE A 22 1.20 -9.00 -5.23
C ILE A 22 0.24 -9.11 -6.42
N THR A 23 0.76 -9.44 -7.61
CA THR A 23 -0.08 -9.57 -8.80
C THR A 23 -1.09 -10.70 -8.68
N SER A 24 -0.73 -11.80 -8.03
CA SER A 24 -1.63 -12.95 -7.81
C SER A 24 -2.75 -12.57 -6.84
N GLN A 25 -2.42 -11.98 -5.69
CA GLN A 25 -3.40 -11.59 -4.67
C GLN A 25 -4.36 -10.52 -5.19
N ILE A 26 -3.86 -9.59 -6.01
CA ILE A 26 -4.69 -8.55 -6.60
C ILE A 26 -5.65 -9.15 -7.62
N ARG A 27 -5.18 -10.05 -8.50
CA ARG A 27 -6.06 -10.77 -9.43
C ARG A 27 -7.14 -11.56 -8.70
N ASP A 28 -6.76 -12.26 -7.63
CA ASP A 28 -7.67 -13.05 -6.80
C ASP A 28 -8.76 -12.16 -6.17
N GLN A 29 -8.35 -11.05 -5.54
CA GLN A 29 -9.28 -10.04 -4.99
C GLN A 29 -10.18 -9.39 -6.04
N GLN A 30 -9.65 -9.07 -7.23
CA GLN A 30 -10.45 -8.55 -8.34
C GLN A 30 -11.51 -9.54 -8.79
N SER A 31 -11.17 -10.84 -8.83
CA SER A 31 -12.11 -11.89 -9.22
C SER A 31 -13.19 -12.15 -8.16
N ASP A 32 -12.86 -12.00 -6.88
CA ASP A 32 -13.76 -12.33 -5.76
C ASP A 32 -14.69 -11.17 -5.38
N ASN A 33 -14.15 -9.96 -5.23
CA ASN A 33 -14.88 -8.79 -4.70
C ASN A 33 -15.04 -7.64 -5.70
N GLY A 34 -14.48 -7.75 -6.91
CA GLY A 34 -14.49 -6.69 -7.93
C GLY A 34 -13.66 -5.43 -7.58
N SER A 35 -13.29 -5.25 -6.32
CA SER A 35 -12.48 -4.13 -5.81
C SER A 35 -11.34 -4.64 -4.94
N VAL A 36 -10.16 -4.02 -5.10
CA VAL A 36 -8.92 -4.47 -4.47
C VAL A 36 -8.62 -3.62 -3.25
N CYS A 37 -8.69 -4.23 -2.07
CA CYS A 37 -8.23 -3.60 -0.84
C CYS A 37 -6.75 -3.91 -0.62
N VAL A 38 -5.91 -2.88 -0.72
CA VAL A 38 -4.48 -2.92 -0.40
C VAL A 38 -4.21 -1.95 0.73
N GLN A 39 -3.52 -2.44 1.75
CA GLN A 39 -3.09 -1.68 2.90
C GLN A 39 -1.59 -1.88 3.09
N ILE A 40 -0.84 -0.78 3.14
CA ILE A 40 0.62 -0.81 3.32
C ILE A 40 0.93 -0.15 4.64
N ILE A 41 1.63 -0.87 5.52
CA ILE A 41 2.01 -0.45 6.86
C ILE A 41 3.52 -0.30 6.87
N ILE A 42 4.00 0.91 7.10
CA ILE A 42 5.42 1.26 7.06
C ILE A 42 5.83 1.65 8.47
N GLU A 43 6.72 0.87 9.07
CA GLU A 43 7.28 1.13 10.40
C GLU A 43 8.82 1.14 10.31
N LYS A 44 9.39 2.35 10.27
CA LYS A 44 10.83 2.57 10.19
C LYS A 44 11.25 3.77 11.03
N GLY A 45 11.81 3.51 12.22
CA GLY A 45 12.28 4.57 13.12
C GLY A 45 11.13 5.53 13.44
N ASP A 46 11.29 6.81 13.09
CA ASP A 46 10.29 7.87 13.27
C ASP A 46 9.20 7.91 12.17
N VAL A 47 9.22 7.00 11.20
CA VAL A 47 8.23 6.87 10.12
C VAL A 47 7.25 5.76 10.49
N SER A 48 5.98 6.11 10.73
CA SER A 48 4.91 5.18 11.08
C SER A 48 3.66 5.51 10.26
N LEU A 49 3.59 4.94 9.06
CA LEU A 49 2.58 5.31 8.08
C LEU A 49 1.71 4.12 7.67
N ARG A 50 0.41 4.34 7.51
CA ARG A 50 -0.53 3.34 6.99
C ARG A 50 -1.25 3.90 5.77
N LEU A 51 -0.90 3.37 4.62
CA LEU A 51 -1.55 3.66 3.35
C LEU A 51 -2.65 2.66 3.09
N ARG A 52 -3.74 3.10 2.49
CA ARG A 52 -4.85 2.24 2.07
C ARG A 52 -5.29 2.63 0.67
N SER A 53 -5.69 1.66 -0.14
CA SER A 53 -6.27 1.89 -1.45
C SER A 53 -7.74 2.31 -1.34
N ALA A 54 -8.25 2.97 -2.39
CA ALA A 54 -9.66 3.35 -2.49
C ALA A 54 -10.63 2.16 -2.52
N GLY A 55 -10.15 0.94 -2.80
CA GLY A 55 -10.95 -0.28 -2.77
C GLY A 55 -11.15 -0.88 -1.37
N CYS A 56 -10.53 -0.31 -0.32
CA CYS A 56 -10.81 -0.71 1.06
C CYS A 56 -12.05 0.01 1.60
N PRO A 57 -12.93 -0.67 2.36
CA PRO A 57 -14.04 -0.01 3.03
C PRO A 57 -13.52 1.10 3.94
N SER A 58 -14.14 2.28 3.86
CA SER A 58 -13.80 3.49 4.62
C SER A 58 -14.05 3.31 6.12
N THR A 59 -13.22 2.54 6.81
CA THR A 59 -13.17 2.54 8.27
C THR A 59 -12.12 3.57 8.68
N GLY A 60 -12.59 4.75 9.07
CA GLY A 60 -11.79 5.94 9.37
C GLY A 60 -10.50 5.63 10.13
N GLY A 61 -9.39 6.23 9.69
CA GLY A 61 -8.11 6.09 10.38
C GLY A 61 -7.01 6.75 9.61
N GLY A 62 -6.92 8.07 9.75
CA GLY A 62 -5.86 8.90 9.21
C GLY A 62 -6.12 10.35 9.59
N GLY A 63 -5.74 10.74 10.80
CA GLY A 63 -5.93 12.12 11.24
C GLY A 63 -5.62 12.28 12.71
N GLY A 64 -4.36 12.46 13.04
CA GLY A 64 -3.98 12.76 14.43
C GLY A 64 -2.50 13.04 14.64
N ARG A 65 -1.62 12.59 13.73
CA ARG A 65 -0.20 12.96 13.75
C ARG A 65 0.17 13.73 12.49
N GLN A 66 0.90 14.81 12.70
CA GLN A 66 1.56 15.55 11.63
C GLN A 66 2.55 14.61 10.94
N ALA A 67 2.33 14.35 9.65
CA ALA A 67 3.23 13.52 8.87
C ALA A 67 4.61 14.21 8.74
N ASN A 68 5.67 13.47 8.99
CA ASN A 68 7.05 13.88 8.74
C ASN A 68 7.29 14.14 7.24
N PRO A 69 8.35 14.88 6.85
CA PRO A 69 8.67 15.10 5.43
C PRO A 69 8.85 13.80 4.62
N ASN A 70 9.44 12.77 5.23
CA ASN A 70 9.55 11.43 4.61
C ASN A 70 8.18 10.77 4.43
N GLU A 71 7.30 10.94 5.41
CA GLU A 71 5.93 10.43 5.38
C GLU A 71 5.09 11.13 4.31
N LEU A 72 5.26 12.44 4.15
CA LEU A 72 4.65 13.24 3.09
C LEU A 72 5.10 12.80 1.71
N GLN A 73 6.39 12.52 1.51
CA GLN A 73 6.88 11.98 0.22
C GLN A 73 6.25 10.64 -0.11
N ILE A 74 6.12 9.74 0.88
CA ILE A 74 5.49 8.44 0.70
C ILE A 74 3.98 8.58 0.41
N LEU A 75 3.31 9.51 1.09
CA LEU A 75 1.89 9.82 0.86
C LEU A 75 1.65 10.39 -0.54
N ASP A 76 2.48 11.32 -1.01
CA ASP A 76 2.38 11.88 -2.36
C ASP A 76 2.57 10.79 -3.42
N LEU A 77 3.59 9.93 -3.24
CA LEU A 77 3.86 8.81 -4.13
C LEU A 77 2.70 7.79 -4.12
N TRP A 78 2.09 7.53 -2.97
CA TRP A 78 0.88 6.71 -2.89
C TRP A 78 -0.33 7.37 -3.54
N GLN A 79 -0.49 8.70 -3.46
CA GLN A 79 -1.55 9.40 -4.17
C GLN A 79 -1.37 9.32 -5.69
N GLN A 80 -0.12 9.35 -6.17
CA GLN A 80 0.19 9.21 -7.60
C GLN A 80 -0.10 7.82 -8.16
N HIS A 81 0.21 6.76 -7.41
CA HIS A 81 0.09 5.36 -7.86
C HIS A 81 -1.15 4.62 -7.35
N GLY A 82 -1.66 5.00 -6.19
CA GLY A 82 -2.69 4.26 -5.47
C GLY A 82 -4.02 4.99 -5.27
N GLY A 83 -4.07 6.27 -5.64
CA GLY A 83 -5.15 7.20 -5.29
C GLY A 83 -6.04 7.68 -6.45
N LYS A 84 -5.70 7.42 -7.70
CA LYS A 84 -6.57 7.79 -8.83
C LYS A 84 -7.58 6.69 -9.13
N GLU A 85 -8.78 6.90 -8.59
CA GLU A 85 -10.06 6.40 -9.10
C GLU A 85 -10.07 4.94 -9.58
N GLY A 86 -10.21 4.03 -8.61
CA GLY A 86 -10.89 2.74 -8.81
C GLY A 86 -10.07 1.59 -9.38
N HIS A 87 -8.91 1.84 -9.98
CA HIS A 87 -8.11 0.78 -10.63
C HIS A 87 -6.72 0.63 -10.00
N LEU A 88 -6.68 0.08 -8.78
CA LEU A 88 -5.41 -0.32 -8.17
C LEU A 88 -4.96 -1.66 -8.76
N GLY A 89 -4.17 -1.61 -9.84
CA GLY A 89 -3.58 -2.79 -10.47
C GLY A 89 -2.34 -3.30 -9.74
N GLY A 90 -2.03 -4.59 -9.88
CA GLY A 90 -0.83 -5.15 -9.25
C GLY A 90 0.48 -4.55 -9.74
N GLY A 91 0.50 -4.01 -10.96
CA GLY A 91 1.64 -3.25 -11.48
C GLY A 91 1.89 -1.95 -10.72
N GLU A 92 0.83 -1.21 -10.37
CA GLU A 92 0.92 0.07 -9.64
C GLU A 92 1.46 -0.14 -8.22
N VAL A 93 0.95 -1.16 -7.52
CA VAL A 93 1.46 -1.52 -6.19
C VAL A 93 2.93 -1.91 -6.24
N VAL A 94 3.33 -2.70 -7.25
CA VAL A 94 4.73 -3.10 -7.42
C VAL A 94 5.62 -1.90 -7.77
N ALA A 95 5.15 -0.96 -8.60
CA ALA A 95 5.87 0.26 -8.91
C ALA A 95 6.07 1.12 -7.65
N PHE A 96 4.99 1.33 -6.89
CA PHE A 96 5.01 2.02 -5.61
C PHE A 96 6.03 1.38 -4.65
N LEU A 97 5.99 0.06 -4.47
CA LEU A 97 6.90 -0.64 -3.57
C LEU A 97 8.37 -0.56 -4.01
N ASN A 98 8.64 -0.64 -5.31
CA ASN A 98 9.99 -0.45 -5.84
C ASN A 98 10.53 0.97 -5.58
N GLN A 99 9.68 1.99 -5.72
CA GLN A 99 10.08 3.37 -5.38
C GLN A 99 10.22 3.56 -3.87
N LEU A 100 9.32 2.96 -3.08
CA LEU A 100 9.39 3.01 -1.63
C LEU A 100 10.70 2.40 -1.10
N GLN A 101 11.17 1.30 -1.68
CA GLN A 101 12.48 0.70 -1.36
C GLN A 101 13.68 1.60 -1.73
N ARG A 102 13.51 2.59 -2.60
CA ARG A 102 14.57 3.55 -2.94
C ARG A 102 14.57 4.76 -2.02
N ILE A 103 13.43 5.09 -1.42
CA ILE A 103 13.25 6.24 -0.52
C ILE A 103 13.58 5.85 0.93
N LEU A 104 13.17 4.65 1.34
CA LEU A 104 13.53 4.08 2.64
C LEU A 104 14.94 3.50 2.57
#